data_AF-A0AAW0BMC7-F1
#
_entry.id   AF-A0AAW0BMC7-F1
#
_cell.length_a   1.000
_cell.length_b   1.000
_cell.length_c   1.000
_cell.angle_alpha   90.00
_cell.angle_beta   90.00
_cell.angle_gamma   90.00
#
_symmetry.space_group_name_H-M   'P 1'
#
loop_
_entity.id
_entity.type
_entity.pdbx_description
1 polymer ?
#
loop_
_entity_poly.entity_id
_entity_poly.type
_entity_poly.pdbx_seq_one_letter_code
_entity_poly.pdbx_strand_id
1 'polypeptide(L)'
;KRTWTRIEKKDRRNLKMWAEGARESILLPHLAGYTDALERGWRAERDYVRDVCNEFHARISWRVADDEEPEEPLPDYDPMAAPEVEELDAAETEAKRARVETLNARINRWLKYRAKKLRRPTMRNRANDPWAVLLAKLAGVKAPPKARQGFQQYMHESYETDIKPVVEARWKAQLVEEDGVSSLKTGKAPNAPFRAQVARELFKELSDSERDELAQRAKDEAAELRREYLELMKGPPSRAPKDRQACIDNLGTFMTEVFKGVHEYTGLSCFAVFGGPIPMYQGDLRTLTVAYGRNQEPTPCHFPQWGKARFGQDVLEFMREWLKTAYTPAQCAEAALPNDGEDDDDDPLARAKYRFDPVDDWGNDSKDEDNTDDTDDESGSASDSASDSDSDSDSESED
;
A
#
# COMPACT_ATOMS: atom_id res chain seq x y z
N LYS A 1 -22.87 -42.41 23.91
CA LYS A 1 -23.04 -41.10 23.24
C LYS A 1 -23.34 -40.08 24.34
N ARG A 2 -22.54 -39.01 24.50
CA ARG A 2 -22.85 -37.96 25.50
C ARG A 2 -23.94 -37.05 24.93
N THR A 3 -25.11 -37.04 25.55
CA THR A 3 -26.18 -36.10 25.25
C THR A 3 -25.91 -34.80 26.00
N TRP A 4 -25.59 -33.73 25.27
CA TRP A 4 -25.44 -32.40 25.87
C TRP A 4 -26.83 -31.79 26.04
N THR A 5 -27.32 -31.70 27.28
CA THR A 5 -28.53 -30.94 27.60
C THR A 5 -28.19 -29.45 27.68
N ARG A 6 -29.02 -28.61 27.06
CA ARG A 6 -28.86 -27.16 27.10
C ARG A 6 -29.26 -26.68 28.49
N ILE A 7 -28.37 -25.95 29.17
CA ILE A 7 -28.64 -25.33 30.47
C ILE A 7 -29.60 -24.14 30.25
N GLU A 8 -30.69 -24.09 31.02
CA GLU A 8 -31.66 -22.98 31.02
C GLU A 8 -30.97 -21.66 31.37
N LYS A 9 -31.47 -20.54 30.86
CA LYS A 9 -30.80 -19.23 30.97
C LYS A 9 -30.52 -18.82 32.43
N LYS A 10 -31.51 -19.02 33.31
CA LYS A 10 -31.43 -18.78 34.76
C LYS A 10 -30.35 -19.59 35.48
N ASP A 11 -30.03 -20.78 34.98
CA ASP A 11 -29.09 -21.71 35.63
C ASP A 11 -27.64 -21.51 35.12
N ARG A 12 -27.42 -20.60 34.17
CA ARG A 12 -26.09 -20.33 33.61
C ARG A 12 -25.28 -19.50 34.60
N ARG A 13 -24.23 -20.11 35.15
CA ARG A 13 -23.23 -19.40 35.99
C ARG A 13 -22.43 -18.33 35.24
N ASN A 14 -22.47 -18.32 33.90
CA ASN A 14 -21.79 -17.34 33.08
C ASN A 14 -22.77 -16.63 32.16
N LEU A 15 -22.44 -15.38 31.82
CA LEU A 15 -23.18 -14.57 30.84
C LEU A 15 -22.92 -15.01 29.39
N LYS A 16 -22.55 -16.28 29.17
CA LYS A 16 -22.38 -16.82 27.82
C LYS A 16 -23.76 -16.92 27.20
N MET A 17 -23.91 -16.40 25.98
CA MET A 17 -25.20 -16.31 25.30
C MET A 17 -26.24 -15.44 26.05
N TRP A 18 -25.80 -14.41 26.78
CA TRP A 18 -26.73 -13.50 27.50
C TRP A 18 -27.77 -12.85 26.59
N ALA A 19 -27.38 -12.53 25.36
CA ALA A 19 -28.24 -11.90 24.37
C ALA A 19 -29.15 -12.88 23.64
N GLU A 20 -29.12 -14.18 23.92
CA GLU A 20 -30.05 -15.13 23.30
C GLU A 20 -31.51 -14.66 23.47
N GLY A 21 -32.36 -14.86 22.45
CA GLY A 21 -33.77 -14.45 22.46
C GLY A 21 -34.01 -13.08 21.81
N ALA A 22 -34.90 -12.28 22.39
CA ALA A 22 -35.29 -10.97 21.87
C ALA A 22 -34.13 -9.96 21.83
N ARG A 23 -33.12 -10.14 22.70
CA ARG A 23 -31.91 -9.30 22.67
C ARG A 23 -31.08 -9.55 21.42
N GLU A 24 -31.01 -10.79 20.93
CA GLU A 24 -30.24 -11.15 19.73
C GLU A 24 -30.97 -10.71 18.48
N SER A 25 -32.30 -10.73 18.45
CA SER A 25 -33.07 -10.20 17.32
C SER A 25 -32.85 -8.69 17.13
N ILE A 26 -32.64 -7.92 18.20
CA ILE A 26 -32.23 -6.50 18.12
C ILE A 26 -30.79 -6.36 17.65
N LEU A 27 -29.85 -7.11 18.23
CA LEU A 27 -28.41 -6.88 18.00
C LEU A 27 -27.88 -7.49 16.69
N LEU A 28 -28.51 -8.55 16.17
CA LEU A 28 -28.02 -9.27 15.00
C LEU A 28 -28.06 -8.45 13.69
N PRO A 29 -29.12 -7.68 13.37
CA PRO A 29 -29.16 -6.80 12.20
C PRO A 29 -28.02 -5.76 12.20
N HIS A 30 -27.61 -5.29 13.37
CA HIS A 30 -26.54 -4.29 13.53
C HIS A 30 -25.14 -4.82 13.29
N LEU A 31 -24.98 -6.12 13.12
CA LEU A 31 -23.66 -6.73 13.03
C LEU A 31 -22.90 -6.29 11.77
N ALA A 32 -23.59 -6.12 10.64
CA ALA A 32 -23.00 -5.65 9.39
C ALA A 32 -22.56 -4.16 9.47
N GLY A 33 -23.44 -3.29 9.97
CA GLY A 33 -23.11 -1.87 10.16
C GLY A 33 -21.99 -1.66 11.20
N TYR A 34 -21.97 -2.47 12.26
CA TYR A 34 -20.87 -2.46 13.23
C TYR A 34 -19.53 -2.91 12.62
N THR A 35 -19.52 -3.93 11.75
CA THR A 35 -18.28 -4.35 11.07
C THR A 35 -17.73 -3.28 10.13
N ASP A 36 -18.60 -2.55 9.45
CA ASP A 36 -18.26 -1.44 8.56
C ASP A 36 -17.77 -0.22 9.37
N ALA A 37 -18.43 0.12 10.48
CA ALA A 37 -17.98 1.14 11.42
C ALA A 37 -16.60 0.83 12.02
N LEU A 38 -16.32 -0.44 12.33
CA LEU A 38 -14.99 -0.90 12.76
C LEU A 38 -13.91 -0.67 11.70
N GLU A 39 -14.25 -0.77 10.41
CA GLU A 39 -13.33 -0.55 9.29
C GLU A 39 -13.03 0.92 9.04
N ARG A 40 -14.02 1.80 9.30
CA ARG A 40 -13.83 3.26 9.26
C ARG A 40 -13.05 3.83 10.45
N GLY A 41 -12.91 3.07 11.53
CA GLY A 41 -12.07 3.40 12.69
C GLY A 41 -12.85 3.71 13.97
N TRP A 42 -12.10 4.02 15.05
CA TRP A 42 -12.63 4.03 16.42
C TRP A 42 -13.75 5.05 16.68
N ARG A 43 -13.77 6.19 15.98
CA ARG A 43 -14.84 7.20 16.13
C ARG A 43 -16.16 6.69 15.57
N ALA A 44 -16.13 6.15 14.34
CA ALA A 44 -17.28 5.54 13.71
C ALA A 44 -17.79 4.34 14.51
N GLU A 45 -16.88 3.48 15.01
CA GLU A 45 -17.24 2.37 15.91
C GLU A 45 -17.99 2.88 17.15
N ARG A 46 -17.44 3.87 17.84
CA ARG A 46 -18.03 4.41 19.08
C ARG A 46 -19.41 5.01 18.82
N ASP A 47 -19.54 5.82 17.78
CA ASP A 47 -20.78 6.50 17.45
C ASP A 47 -21.85 5.47 17.03
N TYR A 48 -21.49 4.44 16.24
CA TYR A 48 -22.40 3.35 15.89
C TYR A 48 -22.85 2.53 17.12
N VAL A 49 -21.91 2.18 18.02
CA VAL A 49 -22.26 1.45 19.25
C VAL A 49 -23.22 2.26 20.14
N ARG A 50 -23.06 3.58 20.20
CA ARG A 50 -23.99 4.45 20.93
C ARG A 50 -25.39 4.35 20.34
N ASP A 51 -25.53 4.38 19.03
CA ASP A 51 -26.83 4.32 18.36
C ASP A 51 -27.51 2.95 18.60
N VAL A 52 -26.75 1.85 18.53
CA VAL A 52 -27.26 0.51 18.89
C VAL A 52 -27.67 0.42 20.36
N CYS A 53 -26.92 1.04 21.27
CA CYS A 53 -27.29 1.08 22.69
C CYS A 53 -28.59 1.88 22.90
N ASN A 54 -28.77 3.01 22.21
CA ASN A 54 -29.99 3.80 22.28
C ASN A 54 -31.21 3.00 21.81
N GLU A 55 -31.09 2.30 20.67
CA GLU A 55 -32.15 1.40 20.20
C GLU A 55 -32.44 0.28 21.20
N PHE A 56 -31.40 -0.34 21.74
CA PHE A 56 -31.56 -1.42 22.71
C PHE A 56 -32.34 -0.97 23.95
N HIS A 57 -31.99 0.21 24.51
CA HIS A 57 -32.65 0.74 25.71
C HIS A 57 -34.05 1.32 25.43
N ALA A 58 -34.35 1.69 24.19
CA ALA A 58 -35.71 2.05 23.79
C ALA A 58 -36.64 0.83 23.70
N ARG A 59 -36.11 -0.33 23.29
CA ARG A 59 -36.88 -1.57 23.14
C ARG A 59 -36.95 -2.41 24.41
N ILE A 60 -35.92 -2.38 25.25
CA ILE A 60 -35.82 -3.20 26.47
C ILE A 60 -35.54 -2.31 27.66
N SER A 61 -36.48 -2.29 28.61
CA SER A 61 -36.31 -1.54 29.86
C SER A 61 -35.08 -2.00 30.64
N TRP A 62 -34.35 -1.04 31.20
CA TRP A 62 -33.17 -1.31 32.06
C TRP A 62 -33.51 -2.11 33.32
N ARG A 63 -34.80 -2.14 33.72
CA ARG A 63 -35.33 -2.89 34.85
C ARG A 63 -35.43 -4.41 34.60
N VAL A 64 -35.47 -4.85 33.34
CA VAL A 64 -35.56 -6.28 32.99
C VAL A 64 -34.26 -6.99 33.36
N ALA A 65 -34.37 -8.09 34.10
CA ALA A 65 -33.23 -8.92 34.48
C ALA A 65 -32.58 -9.59 33.26
N ASP A 66 -31.34 -10.04 33.39
CA ASP A 66 -30.60 -10.60 32.23
C ASP A 66 -31.11 -11.97 31.78
N ASP A 67 -31.66 -12.73 32.71
CA ASP A 67 -32.22 -14.06 32.55
C ASP A 67 -33.70 -14.06 32.14
N GLU A 68 -34.38 -12.92 32.30
CA GLU A 68 -35.76 -12.71 31.86
C GLU A 68 -35.80 -12.23 30.39
N GLU A 69 -36.74 -12.77 29.61
CA GLU A 69 -37.03 -12.27 28.27
C GLU A 69 -38.04 -11.13 28.36
N PRO A 70 -37.85 -10.03 27.59
CA PRO A 70 -38.82 -8.95 27.52
C PRO A 70 -40.13 -9.44 26.90
N GLU A 71 -41.23 -8.78 27.26
CA GLU A 71 -42.54 -9.07 26.67
C GLU A 71 -42.56 -8.69 25.18
N GLU A 72 -43.07 -9.61 24.35
CA GLU A 72 -43.28 -9.37 22.92
C GLU A 72 -44.74 -8.95 22.66
N PRO A 73 -45.01 -8.03 21.70
CA PRO A 73 -44.05 -7.42 20.77
C PRO A 73 -43.22 -6.31 21.43
N LEU A 74 -41.96 -6.19 21.00
CA LEU A 74 -41.09 -5.10 21.42
C LEU A 74 -41.62 -3.75 20.90
N PRO A 75 -41.43 -2.64 21.65
CA PRO A 75 -41.74 -1.30 21.16
C PRO A 75 -41.01 -0.98 19.84
N ASP A 76 -41.67 -0.20 18.98
CA ASP A 76 -41.02 0.34 17.79
C ASP A 76 -39.99 1.41 18.18
N TYR A 77 -38.84 1.37 17.52
CA TYR A 77 -37.76 2.33 17.76
C TYR A 77 -37.78 3.42 16.69
N ASP A 78 -37.92 4.67 17.12
CA ASP A 78 -37.72 5.86 16.29
C ASP A 78 -36.43 6.60 16.72
N PRO A 79 -35.40 6.67 15.86
CA PRO A 79 -34.15 7.36 16.19
C PRO A 79 -34.30 8.87 16.35
N MET A 80 -35.40 9.47 15.86
CA MET A 80 -35.68 10.90 15.96
C MET A 80 -36.59 11.25 17.14
N ALA A 81 -37.19 10.25 17.80
CA ALA A 81 -38.00 10.49 18.97
C ALA A 81 -37.13 11.01 20.13
N ALA A 82 -37.63 12.04 20.81
CA ALA A 82 -36.98 12.55 22.02
C ALA A 82 -37.02 11.46 23.11
N PRO A 83 -35.91 11.24 23.85
CA PRO A 83 -35.90 10.27 24.93
C PRO A 83 -36.90 10.67 26.00
N GLU A 84 -37.78 9.74 26.38
CA GLU A 84 -38.72 9.95 27.47
C GLU A 84 -37.95 10.16 28.77
N VAL A 85 -38.15 11.33 29.38
CA VAL A 85 -37.54 11.67 30.67
C VAL A 85 -38.40 11.02 31.75
N GLU A 86 -37.99 9.83 32.19
CA GLU A 86 -38.56 9.19 33.37
C GLU A 86 -38.26 10.03 34.62
N GLU A 87 -39.30 10.38 35.39
CA GLU A 87 -39.14 10.99 36.71
C GLU A 87 -38.65 9.91 37.69
N LEU A 88 -37.32 9.86 37.88
CA LEU A 88 -36.66 8.91 38.78
C LEU A 88 -36.14 9.64 40.02
N ASP A 89 -36.19 8.98 41.16
CA ASP A 89 -35.48 9.48 42.34
C ASP A 89 -33.95 9.43 42.15
N ALA A 90 -33.21 10.04 43.08
CA ALA A 90 -31.75 10.09 42.98
C ALA A 90 -31.09 8.70 43.03
N ALA A 91 -31.66 7.76 43.81
CA ALA A 91 -31.13 6.41 43.96
C ALA A 91 -31.42 5.54 42.73
N GLU A 92 -32.62 5.65 42.16
CA GLU A 92 -33.03 5.00 40.91
C GLU A 92 -32.23 5.56 39.72
N THR A 93 -31.93 6.85 39.70
CA THR A 93 -31.08 7.47 38.67
C THR A 93 -29.68 6.87 38.68
N GLU A 94 -29.08 6.70 39.86
CA GLU A 94 -27.77 6.06 40.01
C GLU A 94 -27.82 4.58 39.61
N ALA A 95 -28.86 3.85 40.03
CA ALA A 95 -29.06 2.45 39.66
C ALA A 95 -29.23 2.29 38.14
N LYS A 96 -30.05 3.13 37.50
CA LYS A 96 -30.25 3.18 36.05
C LYS A 96 -28.93 3.43 35.34
N ARG A 97 -28.16 4.44 35.79
CA ARG A 97 -26.85 4.76 35.21
C ARG A 97 -25.89 3.57 35.27
N ALA A 98 -25.74 2.94 36.43
CA ALA A 98 -24.85 1.78 36.60
C ALA A 98 -25.29 0.57 35.76
N ARG A 99 -26.61 0.33 35.68
CA ARG A 99 -27.19 -0.75 34.88
C ARG A 99 -27.00 -0.52 33.38
N VAL A 100 -27.29 0.69 32.89
CA VAL A 100 -27.11 1.10 31.49
C VAL A 100 -25.65 0.99 31.08
N GLU A 101 -24.71 1.46 31.91
CA GLU A 101 -23.27 1.34 31.66
C GLU A 101 -22.85 -0.14 31.52
N THR A 102 -23.31 -0.99 32.44
CA THR A 102 -23.05 -2.43 32.40
C THR A 102 -23.61 -3.08 31.14
N LEU A 103 -24.83 -2.72 30.72
CA LEU A 103 -25.46 -3.23 29.51
C LEU A 103 -24.73 -2.76 28.25
N ASN A 104 -24.37 -1.47 28.15
CA ASN A 104 -23.61 -0.91 27.03
C ASN A 104 -22.27 -1.65 26.85
N ALA A 105 -21.56 -1.91 27.96
CA ALA A 105 -20.32 -2.69 27.92
C ALA A 105 -20.54 -4.14 27.45
N ARG A 106 -21.71 -4.73 27.70
CA ARG A 106 -22.04 -6.09 27.23
C ARG A 106 -22.47 -6.11 25.76
N ILE A 107 -23.25 -5.14 25.32
CA ILE A 107 -23.63 -4.94 23.91
C ILE A 107 -22.35 -4.78 23.07
N ASN A 108 -21.44 -3.89 23.48
CA ASN A 108 -20.16 -3.70 22.81
C ASN A 108 -19.34 -5.00 22.75
N ARG A 109 -19.19 -5.71 23.89
CA ARG A 109 -18.48 -7.01 23.90
C ARG A 109 -19.14 -8.06 23.00
N TRP A 110 -20.47 -8.10 22.95
CA TRP A 110 -21.22 -9.02 22.10
C TRP A 110 -20.97 -8.73 20.62
N LEU A 111 -21.11 -7.46 20.21
CA LEU A 111 -20.84 -6.99 18.85
C LEU A 111 -19.38 -7.28 18.45
N LYS A 112 -18.41 -6.91 19.29
CA LYS A 112 -16.98 -7.22 19.09
C LYS A 112 -16.72 -8.70 18.87
N TYR A 113 -17.29 -9.55 19.72
CA TYR A 113 -17.10 -10.99 19.64
C TYR A 113 -17.69 -11.57 18.34
N ARG A 114 -18.91 -11.17 17.98
CA ARG A 114 -19.59 -11.62 16.77
C ARG A 114 -18.90 -11.07 15.51
N ALA A 115 -18.51 -9.81 15.50
CA ALA A 115 -17.77 -9.19 14.42
C ALA A 115 -16.43 -9.90 14.21
N LYS A 116 -15.69 -10.20 15.29
CA LYS A 116 -14.46 -10.99 15.23
C LYS A 116 -14.67 -12.39 14.67
N LYS A 117 -15.85 -12.99 14.83
CA LYS A 117 -16.19 -14.28 14.24
C LYS A 117 -16.59 -14.18 12.77
N LEU A 118 -17.27 -13.10 12.37
CA LEU A 118 -17.65 -12.86 10.98
C LEU A 118 -16.44 -12.45 10.13
N ARG A 119 -15.59 -11.59 10.68
CA ARG A 119 -14.28 -11.29 10.12
C ARG A 119 -13.49 -12.57 10.19
N ARG A 120 -13.47 -13.32 9.09
CA ARG A 120 -12.45 -14.36 8.88
C ARG A 120 -11.13 -13.69 9.25
N PRO A 121 -10.26 -14.31 10.08
CA PRO A 121 -8.97 -13.72 10.38
C PRO A 121 -8.37 -13.31 9.05
N THR A 122 -8.14 -12.01 8.88
CA THR A 122 -7.44 -11.42 7.73
C THR A 122 -6.33 -12.37 7.37
N MET A 123 -6.31 -12.81 6.11
CA MET A 123 -5.68 -14.07 5.67
C MET A 123 -4.48 -14.41 6.55
N ARG A 124 -4.58 -15.50 7.33
CA ARG A 124 -3.53 -15.89 8.30
C ARG A 124 -2.12 -15.91 7.67
N ASN A 125 -2.07 -16.07 6.36
CA ASN A 125 -0.88 -15.90 5.56
C ASN A 125 -0.79 -14.49 4.96
N ARG A 126 0.08 -13.64 5.52
CA ARG A 126 0.40 -12.30 4.98
C ARG A 126 0.85 -12.35 3.51
N ALA A 127 1.43 -13.47 3.06
CA ALA A 127 1.79 -13.63 1.65
C ALA A 127 0.60 -13.73 0.69
N ASN A 128 -0.60 -14.03 1.21
CA ASN A 128 -1.83 -14.06 0.42
C ASN A 128 -2.67 -12.79 0.62
N ASP A 129 -2.36 -11.97 1.62
CA ASP A 129 -3.03 -10.70 1.85
C ASP A 129 -2.53 -9.66 0.83
N PRO A 130 -3.36 -9.20 -0.12
CA PRO A 130 -2.93 -8.27 -1.16
C PRO A 130 -2.40 -6.96 -0.58
N TRP A 131 -2.90 -6.54 0.59
CA TRP A 131 -2.41 -5.34 1.27
C TRP A 131 -1.01 -5.55 1.84
N ALA A 132 -0.77 -6.68 2.49
CA ALA A 132 0.57 -7.01 2.99
C ALA A 132 1.57 -7.17 1.83
N VAL A 133 1.17 -7.78 0.72
CA VAL A 133 2.01 -7.90 -0.49
C VAL A 133 2.31 -6.52 -1.08
N LEU A 134 1.31 -5.63 -1.14
CA LEU A 134 1.50 -4.25 -1.60
C LEU A 134 2.49 -3.51 -0.70
N LEU A 135 2.32 -3.56 0.63
CA LEU A 135 3.24 -2.94 1.58
C LEU A 135 4.65 -3.55 1.53
N ALA A 136 4.79 -4.85 1.25
CA ALA A 136 6.10 -5.47 1.11
C ALA A 136 6.91 -4.92 -0.08
N LYS A 137 6.23 -4.45 -1.14
CA LYS A 137 6.89 -3.77 -2.27
C LYS A 137 7.58 -2.47 -1.84
N LEU A 138 7.07 -1.80 -0.80
CA LEU A 138 7.72 -0.61 -0.25
C LEU A 138 9.11 -0.96 0.30
N ALA A 139 9.26 -2.12 0.94
CA ALA A 139 10.54 -2.64 1.40
C ALA A 139 11.39 -3.29 0.27
N GLY A 140 11.00 -3.13 -0.99
CA GLY A 140 11.68 -3.75 -2.13
C GLY A 140 11.49 -5.26 -2.24
N VAL A 141 10.64 -5.87 -1.39
CA VAL A 141 10.39 -7.31 -1.42
C VAL A 141 9.53 -7.65 -2.64
N LYS A 142 10.14 -8.35 -3.60
CA LYS A 142 9.46 -8.82 -4.81
C LYS A 142 8.97 -10.25 -4.63
N ALA A 143 7.84 -10.57 -5.26
CA ALA A 143 7.38 -11.94 -5.32
C ALA A 143 8.44 -12.79 -6.05
N PRO A 144 8.77 -13.98 -5.53
CA PRO A 144 9.76 -14.84 -6.15
C PRO A 144 9.26 -15.28 -7.53
N PRO A 145 10.16 -15.41 -8.53
CA PRO A 145 9.78 -15.95 -9.82
C PRO A 145 9.27 -17.39 -9.70
N LYS A 146 8.47 -17.84 -10.67
CA LYS A 146 8.11 -19.26 -10.78
C LYS A 146 9.36 -20.09 -11.10
N ALA A 147 9.32 -21.38 -10.74
CA ALA A 147 10.37 -22.33 -11.13
C ALA A 147 10.62 -22.27 -12.64
N ARG A 148 11.89 -22.14 -13.01
CA ARG A 148 12.33 -22.17 -14.40
C ARG A 148 12.05 -23.54 -14.99
N GLN A 149 11.78 -23.59 -16.29
CA GLN A 149 11.78 -24.87 -17.02
C GLN A 149 13.23 -25.39 -17.14
N GLY A 150 13.43 -26.70 -17.32
CA GLY A 150 14.77 -27.29 -17.39
C GLY A 150 15.70 -26.60 -18.41
N PHE A 151 15.21 -26.31 -19.61
CA PHE A 151 16.00 -25.59 -20.63
C PHE A 151 16.33 -24.13 -20.23
N GLN A 152 15.48 -23.48 -19.44
CA GLN A 152 15.73 -22.12 -18.93
C GLN A 152 16.76 -22.13 -17.81
N GLN A 153 16.76 -23.18 -16.98
CA GLN A 153 17.80 -23.39 -15.98
C GLN A 153 19.15 -23.71 -16.64
N TYR A 154 19.15 -24.55 -17.69
CA TYR A 154 20.33 -24.78 -18.52
C TYR A 154 20.87 -23.48 -19.12
N MET A 155 19.98 -22.64 -19.66
CA MET A 155 20.36 -21.31 -20.15
C MET A 155 20.85 -20.38 -19.05
N HIS A 156 20.43 -20.53 -17.79
CA HIS A 156 20.91 -19.71 -16.69
C HIS A 156 22.33 -20.11 -16.25
N GLU A 157 22.62 -21.41 -16.23
CA GLU A 157 23.89 -21.96 -15.72
C GLU A 157 24.99 -22.05 -16.78
N SER A 158 24.64 -22.43 -18.02
CA SER A 158 25.58 -22.77 -19.08
C SER A 158 25.60 -21.76 -20.24
N TYR A 159 25.06 -20.55 -20.06
CA TYR A 159 24.98 -19.58 -21.15
C TYR A 159 26.37 -19.25 -21.71
N GLU A 160 27.30 -18.83 -20.85
CA GLU A 160 28.61 -18.35 -21.27
C GLU A 160 29.52 -19.47 -21.81
N THR A 161 29.33 -20.71 -21.35
CA THR A 161 30.20 -21.85 -21.71
C THR A 161 29.71 -22.58 -22.96
N ASP A 162 28.45 -23.02 -22.98
CA ASP A 162 27.98 -23.99 -23.96
C ASP A 162 27.11 -23.32 -25.03
N ILE A 163 26.27 -22.37 -24.62
CA ILE A 163 25.21 -21.83 -25.47
C ILE A 163 25.71 -20.63 -26.28
N LYS A 164 26.44 -19.70 -25.66
CA LYS A 164 26.89 -18.46 -26.29
C LYS A 164 27.79 -18.70 -27.50
N PRO A 165 28.80 -19.60 -27.47
CA PRO A 165 29.62 -19.86 -28.66
C PRO A 165 28.80 -20.40 -29.83
N VAL A 166 27.82 -21.26 -29.56
CA VAL A 166 26.94 -21.83 -30.59
C VAL A 166 25.96 -20.78 -31.12
N VAL A 167 25.41 -19.94 -30.25
CA VAL A 167 24.56 -18.81 -30.63
C VAL A 167 25.33 -17.84 -31.54
N GLU A 168 26.54 -17.43 -31.15
CA GLU A 168 27.35 -16.49 -31.93
C GLU A 168 27.76 -17.10 -33.28
N ALA A 169 28.15 -18.37 -33.31
CA ALA A 169 28.49 -19.08 -34.55
C ALA A 169 27.28 -19.18 -35.50
N ARG A 170 26.11 -19.58 -35.01
CA ARG A 170 24.88 -19.71 -35.82
C ARG A 170 24.33 -18.35 -36.25
N TRP A 171 24.39 -17.34 -35.39
CA TRP A 171 23.98 -15.96 -35.71
C TRP A 171 24.86 -15.38 -36.81
N LYS A 172 26.18 -15.59 -36.72
CA LYS A 172 27.13 -15.16 -37.75
C LYS A 172 26.90 -15.89 -39.07
N ALA A 173 26.58 -17.18 -39.04
CA ALA A 173 26.27 -17.96 -40.25
C ALA A 173 24.99 -17.45 -40.95
N GLN A 174 23.92 -17.17 -40.18
CA GLN A 174 22.68 -16.59 -40.74
C GLN A 174 22.91 -15.22 -41.38
N LEU A 175 23.73 -14.36 -40.76
CA LEU A 175 24.08 -13.06 -41.34
C LEU A 175 24.80 -13.19 -42.69
N VAL A 176 25.65 -14.21 -42.86
CA VAL A 176 26.38 -14.45 -44.12
C VAL A 176 25.46 -15.02 -45.21
N GLU A 177 24.42 -15.77 -44.83
CA GLU A 177 23.49 -16.43 -45.77
C GLU A 177 22.41 -15.47 -46.33
N GLU A 178 21.98 -14.48 -45.55
CA GLU A 178 21.02 -13.44 -45.99
C GLU A 178 21.65 -12.33 -46.86
N ASP A 179 22.97 -12.23 -46.94
CA ASP A 179 23.71 -11.15 -47.62
C ASP A 179 23.81 -11.28 -49.17
N GLY A 180 22.85 -11.96 -49.80
CA GLY A 180 22.60 -11.77 -51.24
C GLY A 180 21.90 -10.44 -51.55
N VAL A 181 21.08 -9.94 -50.62
CA VAL A 181 20.42 -8.63 -50.64
C VAL A 181 19.98 -8.31 -49.21
N SER A 182 20.78 -7.66 -48.35
CA SER A 182 20.18 -7.15 -47.10
C SER A 182 20.90 -6.02 -46.38
N SER A 183 20.09 -5.01 -46.14
CA SER A 183 20.26 -3.83 -45.29
C SER A 183 20.27 -4.10 -43.77
N LEU A 184 20.70 -5.29 -43.32
CA LEU A 184 20.77 -5.60 -41.88
C LEU A 184 22.01 -4.95 -41.26
N LYS A 185 21.82 -3.78 -40.66
CA LYS A 185 22.81 -3.04 -39.84
C LYS A 185 23.69 -4.02 -39.05
N THR A 186 24.97 -4.09 -39.43
CA THR A 186 26.06 -4.98 -39.01
C THR A 186 26.50 -4.87 -37.53
N GLY A 187 25.56 -4.68 -36.61
CA GLY A 187 25.86 -4.51 -35.18
C GLY A 187 24.77 -4.99 -34.22
N LYS A 188 23.73 -5.67 -34.68
CA LYS A 188 22.67 -6.16 -33.78
C LYS A 188 23.06 -7.51 -33.15
N ALA A 189 23.06 -7.54 -31.83
CA ALA A 189 23.20 -8.75 -31.04
C ALA A 189 22.03 -9.73 -31.31
N PRO A 190 22.24 -11.05 -31.18
CA PRO A 190 21.21 -12.06 -31.37
C PRO A 190 20.00 -11.81 -30.46
N ASN A 191 18.80 -11.87 -31.02
CA ASN A 191 17.56 -11.60 -30.28
C ASN A 191 17.27 -12.70 -29.23
N ALA A 192 16.43 -12.39 -28.23
CA ALA A 192 16.10 -13.35 -27.16
C ALA A 192 15.41 -14.64 -27.67
N PRO A 193 14.48 -14.60 -28.65
CA PRO A 193 13.89 -15.82 -29.22
C PRO A 193 14.92 -16.77 -29.85
N PHE A 194 15.88 -16.24 -30.60
CA PHE A 194 16.94 -17.04 -31.25
C PHE A 194 17.82 -17.74 -30.21
N ARG A 195 18.24 -17.01 -29.17
CA ARG A 195 19.00 -17.59 -28.06
C ARG A 195 18.25 -18.72 -27.37
N ALA A 196 16.96 -18.52 -27.09
CA ALA A 196 16.11 -19.53 -26.48
C ALA A 196 15.91 -20.76 -27.39
N GLN A 197 15.85 -20.58 -28.71
CA GLN A 197 15.77 -21.70 -29.67
C GLN A 197 17.04 -22.56 -29.62
N VAL A 198 18.21 -21.94 -29.76
CA VAL A 198 19.50 -22.66 -29.71
C VAL A 198 19.66 -23.39 -28.37
N ALA A 199 19.33 -22.72 -27.26
CA ALA A 199 19.37 -23.34 -25.93
C ALA A 199 18.44 -24.56 -25.81
N ARG A 200 17.24 -24.53 -26.42
CA ARG A 200 16.32 -25.68 -26.42
C ARG A 200 16.85 -26.86 -27.24
N GLU A 201 17.55 -26.59 -28.34
CA GLU A 201 18.14 -27.64 -29.16
C GLU A 201 19.29 -28.31 -28.42
N LEU A 202 20.23 -27.52 -27.88
CA LEU A 202 21.32 -28.05 -27.05
C LEU A 202 20.80 -28.79 -25.81
N PHE A 203 19.75 -28.28 -25.15
CA PHE A 203 19.11 -28.96 -24.04
C PHE A 203 18.48 -30.31 -24.43
N LYS A 204 18.01 -30.47 -25.68
CA LYS A 204 17.47 -31.76 -26.17
C LYS A 204 18.56 -32.80 -26.43
N GLU A 205 19.79 -32.36 -26.67
CA GLU A 205 20.95 -33.24 -26.87
C GLU A 205 21.51 -33.78 -25.55
N LEU A 206 21.22 -33.11 -24.42
CA LEU A 206 21.54 -33.61 -23.09
C LEU A 206 20.80 -34.93 -22.79
N SER A 207 21.43 -35.76 -21.95
CA SER A 207 20.83 -37.00 -21.49
C SER A 207 19.57 -36.74 -20.65
N ASP A 208 18.66 -37.72 -20.60
CA ASP A 208 17.45 -37.62 -19.77
C ASP A 208 17.78 -37.32 -18.30
N SER A 209 18.85 -37.94 -17.76
CA SER A 209 19.32 -37.71 -16.39
C SER A 209 19.70 -36.25 -16.16
N GLU A 210 20.52 -35.65 -17.04
CA GLU A 210 20.95 -34.26 -16.92
C GLU A 210 19.77 -33.29 -17.03
N ARG A 211 18.82 -33.57 -17.92
CA ARG A 211 17.59 -32.77 -18.07
C ARG A 211 16.74 -32.80 -16.81
N ASP A 212 16.58 -33.97 -16.20
CA ASP A 212 15.84 -34.14 -14.96
C ASP A 212 16.53 -33.47 -13.78
N GLU A 213 17.87 -33.56 -13.68
CA GLU A 213 18.67 -32.86 -12.68
C GLU A 213 18.54 -31.34 -12.78
N LEU A 214 18.60 -30.78 -13.99
CA LEU A 214 18.38 -29.35 -14.24
C LEU A 214 16.95 -28.92 -13.85
N ALA A 215 15.94 -29.73 -14.19
CA ALA A 215 14.57 -29.46 -13.80
C ALA A 215 14.36 -29.54 -12.28
N GLN A 216 15.08 -30.44 -11.59
CA GLN A 216 15.03 -30.56 -10.14
C GLN A 216 15.71 -29.38 -9.45
N ARG A 217 16.91 -28.98 -9.88
CA ARG A 217 17.60 -27.77 -9.38
C ARG A 217 16.77 -26.51 -9.54
N ALA A 218 16.11 -26.34 -10.70
CA ALA A 218 15.20 -25.22 -10.93
C ALA A 218 14.00 -25.19 -9.96
N LYS A 219 13.48 -26.35 -9.55
CA LYS A 219 12.42 -26.46 -8.53
C LYS A 219 12.95 -26.15 -7.14
N ASP A 220 14.14 -26.63 -6.81
CA ASP A 220 14.76 -26.44 -5.50
C ASP A 220 15.12 -24.95 -5.29
N GLU A 221 15.76 -24.29 -6.25
CA GLU A 221 16.02 -22.84 -6.22
C GLU A 221 14.73 -22.03 -6.02
N ALA A 222 13.67 -22.36 -6.77
CA ALA A 222 12.39 -21.67 -6.65
C ALA A 222 11.71 -21.93 -5.31
N ALA A 223 11.87 -23.13 -4.73
CA ALA A 223 11.37 -23.46 -3.41
C ALA A 223 12.13 -22.69 -2.31
N GLU A 224 13.44 -22.52 -2.44
CA GLU A 224 14.27 -21.72 -1.54
C GLU A 224 13.91 -20.24 -1.58
N LEU A 225 13.86 -19.63 -2.77
CA LEU A 225 13.42 -18.24 -2.94
C LEU A 225 12.00 -18.02 -2.40
N ARG A 226 11.11 -19.00 -2.58
CA ARG A 226 9.75 -18.94 -2.02
C ARG A 226 9.76 -19.06 -0.50
N ARG A 227 10.63 -19.88 0.08
CA ARG A 227 10.78 -20.00 1.54
C ARG A 227 11.27 -18.70 2.14
N GLU A 228 12.32 -18.10 1.57
CA GLU A 228 12.87 -16.80 1.99
C GLU A 228 11.82 -15.69 1.89
N TYR A 229 11.10 -15.61 0.78
CA TYR A 229 9.99 -14.67 0.61
C TYR A 229 8.91 -14.85 1.68
N LEU A 230 8.50 -16.09 1.95
CA LEU A 230 7.49 -16.37 2.99
C LEU A 230 7.99 -16.04 4.39
N GLU A 231 9.29 -16.18 4.66
CA GLU A 231 9.91 -15.81 5.92
C GLU A 231 9.94 -14.29 6.10
N LEU A 232 10.36 -13.55 5.08
CA LEU A 232 10.30 -12.08 5.04
C LEU A 232 8.87 -11.57 5.26
N MET A 233 7.87 -12.23 4.67
CA MET A 233 6.46 -11.85 4.81
C MET A 233 5.85 -12.18 6.18
N LYS A 234 6.39 -13.16 6.92
CA LYS A 234 5.90 -13.53 8.25
C LYS A 234 6.34 -12.55 9.32
N GLY A 235 7.54 -11.99 9.20
CA GLY A 235 8.12 -11.08 10.17
C GLY A 235 7.42 -9.71 10.23
N PRO A 236 7.52 -8.96 11.34
CA PRO A 236 7.22 -7.54 11.33
C PRO A 236 8.19 -6.80 10.37
N PRO A 237 7.81 -5.62 9.83
CA PRO A 237 8.73 -4.80 9.06
C PRO A 237 10.01 -4.53 9.85
N SER A 238 11.16 -4.60 9.18
CA SER A 238 12.44 -4.32 9.82
C SER A 238 12.49 -2.90 10.36
N ARG A 239 13.15 -2.76 11.52
CA ARG A 239 13.40 -1.47 12.16
C ARG A 239 14.83 -0.99 11.98
N ALA A 240 15.67 -1.77 11.29
CA ALA A 240 17.06 -1.39 11.03
C ALA A 240 17.11 -0.12 10.15
N PRO A 241 18.01 0.84 10.44
CA PRO A 241 18.19 2.05 9.65
C PRO A 241 18.33 1.81 8.15
N LYS A 242 19.12 0.81 7.75
CA LYS A 242 19.33 0.43 6.35
C LYS A 242 18.05 0.00 5.63
N ASP A 243 17.25 -0.85 6.27
CA ASP A 243 16.00 -1.32 5.69
C ASP A 243 14.94 -0.21 5.62
N ARG A 244 14.94 0.72 6.59
CA ARG A 244 14.09 1.92 6.56
C ARG A 244 14.49 2.85 5.42
N GLN A 245 15.79 3.06 5.19
CA GLN A 245 16.28 3.87 4.07
C GLN A 245 15.82 3.27 2.75
N ALA A 246 15.97 1.96 2.56
CA ALA A 246 15.46 1.28 1.37
C ALA A 246 13.94 1.45 1.19
N CYS A 247 13.16 1.48 2.27
CA CYS A 247 11.73 1.79 2.21
C CYS A 247 11.46 3.25 1.79
N ILE A 248 12.24 4.19 2.33
CA ILE A 248 12.16 5.63 2.02
C ILE A 248 12.49 5.87 0.54
N ASP A 249 13.56 5.27 0.03
CA ASP A 249 13.99 5.41 -1.37
C ASP A 249 12.92 4.92 -2.34
N ASN A 250 12.23 3.83 -1.98
CA ASN A 250 11.14 3.25 -2.78
C ASN A 250 9.80 3.98 -2.62
N LEU A 251 9.65 4.87 -1.63
CA LEU A 251 8.39 5.50 -1.28
C LEU A 251 7.82 6.35 -2.41
N GLY A 252 8.67 7.11 -3.12
CA GLY A 252 8.25 7.96 -4.23
C GLY A 252 7.63 7.15 -5.36
N THR A 253 8.30 6.07 -5.80
CA THR A 253 7.77 5.17 -6.84
C THR A 253 6.51 4.45 -6.38
N PHE A 254 6.49 3.97 -5.13
CA PHE A 254 5.34 3.28 -4.55
C PHE A 254 4.09 4.17 -4.50
N MET A 255 4.22 5.37 -3.93
CA MET A 255 3.09 6.29 -3.77
C MET A 255 2.60 6.85 -5.10
N THR A 256 3.49 7.02 -6.07
CA THR A 256 3.11 7.49 -7.41
C THR A 256 2.13 6.55 -8.10
N GLU A 257 2.33 5.23 -8.01
CA GLU A 257 1.40 4.24 -8.57
C GLU A 257 0.04 4.27 -7.84
N VAL A 258 0.05 4.45 -6.51
CA VAL A 258 -1.18 4.59 -5.73
C VAL A 258 -1.95 5.85 -6.12
N PHE A 259 -1.27 6.99 -6.21
CA PHE A 259 -1.88 8.26 -6.59
C PHE A 259 -2.37 8.29 -8.03
N LYS A 260 -1.64 7.65 -8.94
CA LYS A 260 -2.09 7.44 -10.31
C LYS A 260 -3.43 6.71 -10.34
N GLY A 261 -3.57 5.60 -9.60
CA GLY A 261 -4.83 4.89 -9.48
C GLY A 261 -5.95 5.77 -8.92
N VAL A 262 -5.72 6.47 -7.80
CA VAL A 262 -6.73 7.38 -7.23
C VAL A 262 -7.15 8.44 -8.24
N HIS A 263 -6.20 9.05 -8.95
CA HIS A 263 -6.46 10.05 -9.95
C HIS A 263 -7.28 9.51 -11.12
N GLU A 264 -6.93 8.34 -11.67
CA GLU A 264 -7.65 7.71 -12.78
C GLU A 264 -9.11 7.36 -12.40
N TYR A 265 -9.34 6.88 -11.17
CA TYR A 265 -10.69 6.50 -10.74
C TYR A 265 -11.55 7.66 -10.22
N THR A 266 -10.95 8.77 -9.76
CA THR A 266 -11.70 9.86 -9.09
C THR A 266 -11.57 11.22 -9.78
N GLY A 267 -10.60 11.40 -10.68
CA GLY A 267 -10.23 12.69 -11.26
C GLY A 267 -9.54 13.66 -10.31
N LEU A 268 -9.29 13.28 -9.04
CA LEU A 268 -8.70 14.15 -8.04
C LEU A 268 -7.17 14.22 -8.17
N SER A 269 -6.60 15.41 -8.01
CA SER A 269 -5.15 15.59 -7.81
C SER A 269 -4.77 15.17 -6.39
N CYS A 270 -3.67 14.44 -6.26
CA CYS A 270 -3.23 13.87 -4.99
C CYS A 270 -1.83 14.36 -4.63
N PHE A 271 -1.59 14.64 -3.36
CA PHE A 271 -0.23 14.84 -2.86
C PHE A 271 -0.12 14.32 -1.41
N ALA A 272 1.10 13.96 -1.01
CA ALA A 272 1.43 13.67 0.37
C ALA A 272 2.79 14.28 0.75
N VAL A 273 2.88 14.65 2.02
CA VAL A 273 4.11 15.04 2.69
C VAL A 273 4.43 13.98 3.73
N PHE A 274 5.59 13.37 3.64
CA PHE A 274 6.12 12.45 4.64
C PHE A 274 7.23 13.15 5.40
N GLY A 275 7.36 12.88 6.70
CA GLY A 275 8.37 13.53 7.52
C GLY A 275 8.81 12.66 8.68
N GLY A 276 10.10 12.73 9.01
CA GLY A 276 10.71 11.96 10.09
C GLY A 276 12.24 11.94 9.99
N PRO A 277 12.89 11.17 10.89
CA PRO A 277 14.34 11.00 10.85
C PRO A 277 14.73 10.16 9.63
N ILE A 278 15.61 10.70 8.78
CA ILE A 278 16.08 10.03 7.56
C ILE A 278 17.47 9.42 7.79
N PRO A 279 17.60 8.07 7.69
CA PRO A 279 18.85 7.39 8.03
C PRO A 279 20.10 7.87 7.29
N MET A 280 20.02 8.12 5.98
CA MET A 280 21.16 8.59 5.18
C MET A 280 21.65 9.99 5.56
N TYR A 281 20.78 10.81 6.16
CA TYR A 281 21.14 12.13 6.68
C TYR A 281 21.38 12.06 8.19
N GLN A 282 22.03 10.99 8.67
CA GLN A 282 22.37 10.81 10.08
C GLN A 282 21.19 10.91 11.05
N GLY A 283 19.98 10.56 10.58
CA GLY A 283 18.76 10.63 11.37
C GLY A 283 18.16 12.03 11.47
N ASP A 284 18.62 13.00 10.69
CA ASP A 284 18.05 14.34 10.62
C ASP A 284 16.57 14.31 10.24
N LEU A 285 15.80 15.22 10.84
CA LEU A 285 14.39 15.42 10.49
C LEU A 285 14.30 16.10 9.12
N ARG A 286 13.80 15.37 8.13
CA ARG A 286 13.55 15.89 6.79
C ARG A 286 12.12 15.57 6.33
N THR A 287 11.71 16.21 5.24
CA THR A 287 10.39 16.03 4.62
C THR A 287 10.53 15.59 3.17
N LEU A 288 9.76 14.57 2.78
CA LEU A 288 9.62 14.07 1.41
C LEU A 288 8.26 14.48 0.87
N THR A 289 8.20 14.82 -0.41
CA THR A 289 6.93 15.10 -1.07
C THR A 289 6.73 14.21 -2.28
N VAL A 290 5.50 13.72 -2.44
CA VAL A 290 5.06 12.99 -3.62
C VAL A 290 3.76 13.62 -4.07
N ALA A 291 3.65 13.94 -5.35
CA ALA A 291 2.47 14.56 -5.93
C ALA A 291 2.12 13.90 -7.27
N TYR A 292 0.83 13.85 -7.56
CA TYR A 292 0.26 13.39 -8.82
C TYR A 292 -0.90 14.30 -9.25
N GLY A 293 -0.99 14.56 -10.55
CA GLY A 293 -1.87 15.59 -11.12
C GLY A 293 -1.13 16.91 -11.33
N ARG A 294 -1.57 17.67 -12.32
CA ARG A 294 -0.98 18.96 -12.72
C ARG A 294 -2.06 20.03 -12.79
N ASN A 295 -1.67 21.30 -12.65
CA ASN A 295 -2.57 22.43 -12.87
C ASN A 295 -2.82 22.67 -14.38
N GLN A 296 -3.62 23.69 -14.69
CA GLN A 296 -4.00 24.08 -16.06
C GLN A 296 -3.18 25.27 -16.59
N GLU A 297 -2.03 25.57 -16.00
CA GLU A 297 -1.16 26.64 -16.49
C GLU A 297 -0.53 26.27 -17.84
N PRO A 298 -0.05 27.27 -18.63
CA PRO A 298 0.61 27.02 -19.90
C PRO A 298 1.79 26.04 -19.80
N THR A 299 2.45 26.02 -18.64
CA THR A 299 3.45 25.01 -18.27
C THR A 299 2.91 24.21 -17.07
N PRO A 300 2.18 23.10 -17.31
CA PRO A 300 1.54 22.35 -16.24
C PRO A 300 2.57 21.85 -15.21
N CYS A 301 2.39 22.24 -13.95
CA CYS A 301 3.26 21.86 -12.86
C CYS A 301 2.48 21.16 -11.72
N HIS A 302 3.22 20.47 -10.85
CA HIS A 302 2.62 19.80 -9.69
C HIS A 302 2.39 20.79 -8.54
N PHE A 303 1.49 20.47 -7.61
CA PHE A 303 1.13 21.35 -6.48
C PHE A 303 2.33 21.90 -5.68
N PRO A 304 3.36 21.11 -5.32
CA PRO A 304 4.55 21.63 -4.64
C PRO A 304 5.36 22.64 -5.47
N GLN A 305 5.31 22.53 -6.80
CA GLN A 305 6.07 23.38 -7.73
C GLN A 305 5.35 24.69 -8.03
N TRP A 306 4.01 24.67 -8.06
CA TRP A 306 3.19 25.82 -8.42
C TRP A 306 3.43 27.05 -7.54
N GLY A 307 3.63 26.85 -6.23
CA GLY A 307 3.90 27.90 -5.26
C GLY A 307 5.12 27.58 -4.41
N LYS A 308 6.25 27.26 -5.04
CA LYS A 308 7.44 26.68 -4.40
C LYS A 308 7.83 27.35 -3.06
N ALA A 309 7.93 28.68 -3.02
CA ALA A 309 8.25 29.44 -1.80
C ALA A 309 7.19 29.28 -0.70
N ARG A 310 5.92 29.46 -1.07
CA ARG A 310 4.78 29.34 -0.15
C ARG A 310 4.62 27.91 0.35
N PHE A 311 4.82 26.92 -0.50
CA PHE A 311 4.76 25.52 -0.11
C PHE A 311 5.90 25.16 0.86
N GLY A 312 7.12 25.64 0.61
CA GLY A 312 8.25 25.48 1.52
C GLY A 312 7.99 26.09 2.90
N GLN A 313 7.45 27.31 2.94
CA GLN A 313 7.17 28.03 4.19
C GLN A 313 5.91 27.51 4.91
N ASP A 314 4.76 27.51 4.26
CA ASP A 314 3.46 27.27 4.90
C ASP A 314 3.21 25.77 5.17
N VAL A 315 3.80 24.88 4.35
CA VAL A 315 3.53 23.44 4.43
C VAL A 315 4.73 22.69 5.01
N LEU A 316 5.92 22.86 4.42
CA LEU A 316 7.08 22.07 4.85
C LEU A 316 7.66 22.55 6.18
N GLU A 317 7.79 23.85 6.42
CA GLU A 317 8.30 24.35 7.71
C GLU A 317 7.31 24.04 8.85
N PHE A 318 6.01 24.25 8.63
CA PHE A 318 4.99 23.88 9.61
C PHE A 318 5.05 22.38 9.96
N MET A 319 5.23 21.50 8.96
CA MET A 319 5.45 20.07 9.18
C MET A 319 6.74 19.81 9.97
N ARG A 320 7.85 20.48 9.64
CA ARG A 320 9.13 20.33 10.38
C ARG A 320 9.02 20.76 11.83
N GLU A 321 8.33 21.86 12.13
CA GLU A 321 8.06 22.28 13.51
C GLU A 321 7.28 21.21 14.27
N TRP A 322 6.24 20.64 13.66
CA TRP A 322 5.49 19.55 14.26
C TRP A 322 6.34 18.29 14.48
N LEU A 323 7.21 17.93 13.53
CA LEU A 323 8.10 16.77 13.65
C LEU A 323 9.06 16.86 14.86
N LYS A 324 9.51 18.07 15.22
CA LYS A 324 10.33 18.30 16.43
C LYS A 324 9.58 17.92 17.72
N THR A 325 8.25 17.90 17.69
CA THR A 325 7.41 17.44 18.83
C THR A 325 7.15 15.93 18.79
N ALA A 326 7.28 15.31 17.61
CA ALA A 326 6.98 13.90 17.39
C ALA A 326 8.19 12.97 17.62
N TYR A 327 9.42 13.47 17.43
CA TYR A 327 10.65 12.69 17.51
C TYR A 327 11.63 13.27 18.53
N THR A 328 12.18 12.41 19.38
CA THR A 328 13.23 12.80 20.33
C THR A 328 14.61 12.73 19.68
N PRO A 329 15.60 13.51 20.17
CA PRO A 329 16.97 13.42 19.67
C PRO A 329 17.57 12.00 19.72
N ALA A 330 17.20 11.21 20.74
CA ALA A 330 17.63 9.81 20.85
C ALA A 330 17.06 8.93 19.74
N GLN A 331 15.81 9.15 19.33
CA GLN A 331 15.19 8.43 18.21
C GLN A 331 15.81 8.81 16.88
N CYS A 332 16.16 10.09 16.70
CA CYS A 332 16.90 10.54 15.52
C CYS A 332 18.28 9.85 15.45
N ALA A 333 19.03 9.82 16.57
CA ALA A 333 20.32 9.15 16.63
C ALA A 333 20.23 7.63 16.38
N GLU A 334 19.20 6.96 16.90
CA GLU A 334 18.95 5.52 16.64
C GLU A 334 18.61 5.24 15.16
N ALA A 335 18.02 6.23 14.47
CA ALA A 335 17.66 6.10 13.07
C ALA A 335 18.84 6.34 12.10
N ALA A 336 19.95 6.91 12.57
CA ALA A 336 21.13 7.17 11.76
C ALA A 336 21.73 5.87 11.18
N LEU A 337 22.23 5.91 9.94
CA LEU A 337 23.08 4.84 9.44
C LEU A 337 24.39 4.80 10.24
N PRO A 338 24.95 3.60 10.54
CA PRO A 338 26.30 3.51 11.08
C PRO A 338 27.24 4.23 10.12
N ASN A 339 28.10 5.11 10.63
CA ASN A 339 29.04 5.83 9.77
C ASN A 339 30.15 4.85 9.36
N ASP A 340 30.06 4.28 8.15
CA ASP A 340 31.01 3.30 7.62
C ASP A 340 32.37 3.92 7.28
N GLY A 341 32.49 5.26 7.31
CA GLY A 341 33.72 5.98 7.00
C GLY A 341 34.08 6.00 5.51
N GLU A 342 33.18 5.57 4.63
CA GLU A 342 33.30 5.75 3.19
C GLU A 342 32.49 6.99 2.80
N ASP A 343 33.19 8.10 2.53
CA ASP A 343 32.64 9.34 2.00
C ASP A 343 32.18 9.13 0.54
N ASP A 344 31.05 8.44 0.35
CA ASP A 344 30.36 8.34 -0.94
C ASP A 344 29.45 9.58 -1.12
N ASP A 345 29.97 10.61 -1.80
CA ASP A 345 29.23 11.84 -2.19
C ASP A 345 28.08 11.58 -3.20
N ASP A 346 27.79 10.33 -3.55
CA ASP A 346 26.80 9.97 -4.57
C ASP A 346 25.41 9.79 -3.92
N ASP A 347 24.74 10.90 -3.56
CA ASP A 347 23.40 10.92 -2.97
C ASP A 347 22.39 10.21 -3.91
N PRO A 348 21.91 8.98 -3.59
CA PRO A 348 20.99 8.24 -4.45
C PRO A 348 19.63 8.92 -4.60
N LEU A 349 19.24 9.79 -3.66
CA LEU A 349 18.01 10.58 -3.72
C LEU A 349 18.16 11.84 -4.54
N ALA A 350 19.37 12.36 -4.74
CA ALA A 350 19.61 13.45 -5.69
C ALA A 350 19.28 13.03 -7.14
N ARG A 351 19.34 11.71 -7.45
CA ARG A 351 18.93 11.15 -8.76
C ARG A 351 17.43 10.84 -8.84
N ALA A 352 16.72 10.78 -7.72
CA ALA A 352 15.28 10.58 -7.73
C ALA A 352 14.59 11.84 -8.28
N LYS A 353 13.58 11.66 -9.15
CA LYS A 353 12.74 12.78 -9.65
C LYS A 353 12.00 13.53 -8.52
N TYR A 354 12.03 12.99 -7.30
CA TYR A 354 11.43 13.54 -6.10
C TYR A 354 12.56 14.09 -5.22
N ARG A 355 12.89 15.36 -5.44
CA ARG A 355 14.02 16.03 -4.79
C ARG A 355 13.68 16.28 -3.32
N PHE A 356 14.62 16.00 -2.42
CA PHE A 356 14.63 16.66 -1.11
C PHE A 356 15.03 18.11 -1.33
N ASP A 357 14.22 19.05 -0.84
CA ASP A 357 14.59 20.46 -0.89
C ASP A 357 15.75 20.71 0.09
N PRO A 358 16.90 21.26 -0.37
CA PRO A 358 17.98 21.67 0.50
C PRO A 358 17.46 22.64 1.55
N VAL A 359 17.92 22.50 2.79
CA VAL A 359 17.42 23.28 3.94
C VAL A 359 17.84 24.75 3.87
N ASP A 360 18.85 25.09 3.06
CA ASP A 360 19.54 26.38 3.14
C ASP A 360 19.40 27.32 1.92
N ASP A 361 18.68 26.92 0.86
CA ASP A 361 18.60 27.70 -0.40
C ASP A 361 17.24 28.39 -0.63
N TRP A 362 16.64 28.91 0.44
CA TRP A 362 15.30 29.53 0.40
C TRP A 362 15.28 30.99 0.84
N GLY A 363 16.45 31.56 1.13
CA GLY A 363 16.55 32.78 1.93
C GLY A 363 17.50 33.84 1.43
N ASN A 364 17.96 33.84 0.18
CA ASN A 364 18.79 34.95 -0.31
C ASN A 364 18.77 35.15 -1.84
N ASP A 365 17.60 35.39 -2.42
CA ASP A 365 17.47 35.92 -3.79
C ASP A 365 17.10 37.41 -3.76
N SER A 366 17.84 38.17 -2.95
CA SER A 366 17.87 39.63 -3.03
C SER A 366 19.31 40.08 -3.16
N LYS A 367 19.78 40.18 -4.40
CA LYS A 367 20.71 41.23 -4.84
C LYS A 367 20.65 41.33 -6.36
N ASP A 368 19.81 42.27 -6.78
CA ASP A 368 20.09 43.13 -7.92
C ASP A 368 21.56 43.57 -7.86
N GLU A 369 22.35 43.25 -8.88
CA GLU A 369 23.33 44.19 -9.42
C GLU A 369 23.35 44.05 -10.95
N ASP A 370 22.94 45.15 -11.56
CA ASP A 370 23.11 45.57 -12.94
C ASP A 370 24.25 44.87 -13.71
N ASN A 371 23.90 44.26 -14.84
CA ASN A 371 24.77 44.37 -16.00
C ASN A 371 23.93 44.44 -17.27
N THR A 372 23.53 45.66 -17.61
CA THR A 372 23.23 46.06 -18.97
C THR A 372 24.53 45.98 -19.77
N ASP A 373 24.63 45.05 -20.72
CA ASP A 373 25.50 45.28 -21.87
C ASP A 373 24.76 44.86 -23.14
N ASP A 374 24.61 45.88 -23.97
CA ASP A 374 24.02 45.87 -25.30
C ASP A 374 24.74 44.86 -26.20
N THR A 375 23.99 44.02 -26.90
CA THR A 375 24.36 43.66 -28.27
C THR A 375 23.10 43.37 -29.06
N ASP A 376 22.76 44.36 -29.89
CA ASP A 376 21.98 44.19 -31.11
C ASP A 376 22.59 43.06 -31.95
N ASP A 377 21.77 42.08 -32.36
CA ASP A 377 21.93 41.56 -33.71
C ASP A 377 20.59 41.03 -34.24
N GLU A 378 20.13 41.70 -35.29
CA GLU A 378 19.01 41.30 -36.13
C GLU A 378 19.41 40.08 -36.95
N SER A 379 18.62 39.02 -36.94
CA SER A 379 18.35 38.29 -38.18
C SER A 379 17.10 37.43 -38.06
N GLY A 380 16.12 37.78 -38.89
CA GLY A 380 14.87 37.04 -39.02
C GLY A 380 15.08 35.63 -39.59
N SER A 381 14.15 34.75 -39.25
CA SER A 381 13.80 33.64 -40.11
C SER A 381 12.34 33.30 -39.93
N ALA A 382 11.61 33.43 -41.03
CA ALA A 382 10.23 33.04 -41.20
C ALA A 382 10.09 31.52 -41.38
N SER A 383 8.84 31.06 -41.50
CA SER A 383 8.41 29.73 -41.97
C SER A 383 8.56 28.59 -40.95
N ASP A 384 7.65 27.63 -40.81
CA ASP A 384 6.39 27.38 -41.50
C ASP A 384 5.44 26.58 -40.58
N SER A 385 4.15 26.76 -40.83
CA SER A 385 3.06 26.02 -40.24
C SER A 385 2.98 24.63 -40.88
N ALA A 386 2.92 23.57 -40.08
CA ALA A 386 2.42 22.27 -40.51
C ALA A 386 1.60 21.65 -39.38
N SER A 387 0.28 21.76 -39.57
CA SER A 387 -0.75 21.07 -38.81
C SER A 387 -0.99 19.70 -39.46
N ASP A 388 -0.54 18.62 -38.81
CA ASP A 388 -0.96 17.26 -39.18
C ASP A 388 -2.12 16.85 -38.26
N SER A 389 -3.30 16.90 -38.86
CA SER A 389 -4.55 16.34 -38.35
C SER A 389 -4.73 14.94 -38.96
N ASP A 390 -4.39 13.90 -38.21
CA ASP A 390 -4.79 12.53 -38.57
C ASP A 390 -6.04 12.15 -37.78
N SER A 391 -7.17 12.21 -38.50
CA SER A 391 -8.45 11.66 -38.13
C SER A 391 -8.61 10.29 -38.79
N ASP A 392 -8.32 9.21 -38.06
CA ASP A 392 -8.74 7.86 -38.47
C ASP A 392 -10.06 7.50 -37.81
N SER A 393 -11.10 7.69 -38.60
CA SER A 393 -12.42 7.10 -38.45
C SER A 393 -12.40 5.68 -39.01
N ASP A 394 -12.50 4.68 -38.14
CA ASP A 394 -12.78 3.30 -38.54
C ASP A 394 -14.21 2.92 -38.16
N SER A 395 -14.99 2.69 -39.22
CA SER A 395 -16.37 2.26 -39.21
C SER A 395 -16.49 1.03 -40.11
N GLU A 396 -16.64 -0.16 -39.52
CA GLU A 396 -17.12 -1.38 -40.20
C GLU A 396 -17.93 -2.19 -39.16
N SER A 397 -19.27 -2.19 -39.26
CA SER A 397 -20.12 -3.23 -39.88
C SER A 397 -19.98 -4.60 -39.20
N GLU A 398 -20.96 -5.00 -38.39
CA GLU A 398 -22.08 -5.89 -38.80
C GLU A 398 -21.60 -7.26 -39.31
N ASP A 399 -21.66 -8.25 -38.41
CA ASP A 399 -22.33 -9.55 -38.60
C ASP A 399 -22.71 -10.15 -37.23
#